data_AF-A0AA34Z5P2-F1
#
_entry.id   AF-A0AA34Z5P2-F1
#
_cell.length_a   1.000
_cell.length_b   1.000
_cell.length_c   1.000
_cell.angle_alpha   90.00
_cell.angle_beta   90.00
_cell.angle_gamma   90.00
#
_symmetry.space_group_name_H-M   'P 1'
#
loop_
_entity.id
_entity.type
_entity.pdbx_description
1 polymer ?
#
loop_
_entity_poly.entity_id
_entity_poly.type
_entity_poly.pdbx_seq_one_letter_code
_entity_poly.pdbx_strand_id
1 'polypeptide(L)'
;MKKNIDKYFNGIFCVSLLTAAFSCFASLTVVGDLGGESTRPLFEAINSGEESHLSDVSSLPEPPSSLSISDMLPVNTPEMTPGKVTSRPLQLPGLPPVFVIGDDDISRAWLRQRGAELKGMGATGMVVNVTTESALNTLRGLLPGTEMVPVRGGDLAQRLKLTHYPVLITADGLAQ
;
A
#
# COMPACT_ATOMS: atom_id res chain seq x y z
N MET A 1 -41.13 -27.08 -79.42
CA MET A 1 -41.99 -25.96 -78.99
C MET A 1 -42.34 -26.16 -77.52
N LYS A 2 -41.82 -25.28 -76.64
CA LYS A 2 -42.27 -24.89 -75.29
C LYS A 2 -41.06 -24.60 -74.38
N LYS A 3 -40.79 -23.31 -74.25
CA LYS A 3 -39.82 -22.68 -73.37
C LYS A 3 -40.17 -23.00 -71.91
N ASN A 4 -39.18 -23.44 -71.13
CA ASN A 4 -39.24 -23.44 -69.67
C ASN A 4 -38.87 -22.03 -69.18
N ILE A 5 -39.86 -21.14 -69.12
CA ILE A 5 -39.74 -19.76 -68.61
C ILE A 5 -39.77 -19.72 -67.07
N ASP A 6 -40.15 -20.82 -66.42
CA ASP A 6 -40.53 -20.80 -65.00
C ASP A 6 -39.33 -20.81 -64.03
N LYS A 7 -38.10 -21.05 -64.51
CA LYS A 7 -36.90 -21.13 -63.63
C LYS A 7 -36.27 -19.78 -63.27
N TYR A 8 -36.59 -18.70 -63.99
CA TYR A 8 -36.00 -17.38 -63.71
C TYR A 8 -36.85 -16.52 -62.76
N PHE A 9 -38.14 -16.86 -62.58
CA PHE A 9 -39.04 -16.06 -61.76
C PHE A 9 -38.76 -16.22 -60.26
N ASN A 10 -38.39 -17.43 -59.82
CA ASN A 10 -38.18 -17.73 -58.39
C ASN A 10 -36.82 -17.23 -57.86
N GLY A 11 -35.81 -17.11 -58.73
CA GLY A 11 -34.49 -16.55 -58.38
C GLY A 11 -34.50 -15.04 -58.20
N ILE A 12 -35.27 -14.31 -59.03
CA ILE A 12 -35.41 -12.85 -58.94
C ILE A 12 -36.14 -12.45 -57.65
N PHE A 13 -37.12 -13.24 -57.20
CA PHE A 13 -37.82 -12.99 -55.94
C PHE A 13 -36.91 -13.15 -54.70
N CYS A 14 -36.00 -14.14 -54.72
CA CYS A 14 -35.04 -14.35 -53.63
C CYS A 14 -33.95 -13.27 -53.58
N VAL A 15 -33.49 -12.76 -54.73
CA VAL A 15 -32.51 -11.65 -54.76
C VAL A 15 -33.14 -10.34 -54.30
N SER A 16 -34.40 -10.07 -54.67
CA SER A 16 -35.15 -8.89 -54.23
C SER A 16 -35.42 -8.89 -52.71
N LEU A 17 -35.74 -10.06 -52.14
CA LEU A 17 -35.98 -10.21 -50.70
C LEU A 17 -34.70 -10.08 -49.86
N LEU A 18 -33.53 -10.39 -50.42
CA LEU A 18 -32.24 -10.25 -49.73
C LEU A 18 -31.73 -8.80 -49.69
N THR A 19 -32.10 -7.96 -50.66
CA THR A 19 -31.67 -6.54 -50.70
C THR A 19 -32.43 -5.62 -49.73
N ALA A 20 -33.57 -6.04 -49.18
CA ALA A 20 -34.39 -5.21 -48.30
C ALA A 20 -33.96 -5.21 -46.82
N ALA A 21 -32.95 -6.01 -46.42
CA ALA A 21 -32.62 -6.24 -45.02
C ALA A 21 -31.54 -5.32 -44.42
N PHE A 22 -30.95 -4.40 -45.18
CA PHE A 22 -29.82 -3.57 -44.73
C PHE A 22 -30.12 -2.07 -44.67
N SER A 23 -31.16 -1.68 -43.94
CA SER A 23 -31.33 -0.28 -43.53
C SER A 23 -31.72 -0.20 -42.06
N CYS A 24 -30.76 -0.53 -41.19
CA CYS A 24 -30.81 -0.12 -39.79
C CYS A 24 -30.08 1.22 -39.69
N PHE A 25 -30.81 2.33 -39.79
CA PHE A 25 -30.30 3.62 -39.34
C PHE A 25 -30.41 3.65 -37.82
N ALA A 26 -29.31 3.28 -37.15
CA ALA A 26 -29.16 3.56 -35.73
C ALA A 26 -28.92 5.07 -35.56
N SER A 27 -30.01 5.84 -35.45
CA SER A 27 -29.91 7.24 -35.05
C SER A 27 -29.55 7.28 -33.58
N LEU A 28 -28.35 7.77 -33.26
CA LEU A 28 -27.89 7.96 -31.90
C LEU A 28 -28.81 9.00 -31.23
N THR A 29 -29.75 8.53 -30.41
CA THR A 29 -30.54 9.44 -29.57
C THR A 29 -29.66 9.78 -28.37
N VAL A 30 -29.10 10.98 -28.38
CA VAL A 30 -28.37 11.51 -27.23
C VAL A 30 -29.40 11.73 -26.11
N VAL A 31 -29.40 10.85 -25.11
CA VAL A 31 -30.37 10.84 -24.00
C VAL A 31 -30.14 12.02 -23.04
N GLY A 32 -28.98 12.68 -23.13
CA GLY A 32 -28.69 13.92 -22.44
C GLY A 32 -27.22 14.26 -22.61
N ASP A 33 -26.93 15.41 -23.21
CA ASP A 33 -25.60 16.02 -23.14
C ASP A 33 -25.56 16.86 -21.86
N LEU A 34 -25.21 16.19 -20.74
CA LEU A 34 -25.12 16.82 -19.41
C LEU A 34 -23.69 17.31 -19.10
N GLY A 35 -22.78 17.21 -20.08
CA GLY A 35 -21.46 17.82 -20.02
C GLY A 35 -21.46 19.23 -20.61
N GLY A 36 -20.38 19.97 -20.42
CA GLY A 36 -20.21 21.32 -21.00
C GLY A 36 -20.41 22.46 -20.01
N GLU A 37 -21.00 22.20 -18.84
CA GLU A 37 -20.95 23.15 -17.73
C GLU A 37 -19.53 23.23 -17.16
N SER A 38 -19.03 24.45 -17.06
CA SER A 38 -17.69 24.73 -16.59
C SER A 38 -17.58 24.33 -15.12
N THR A 39 -16.69 23.39 -14.81
CA THR A 39 -16.37 23.02 -13.42
C THR A 39 -15.54 24.09 -12.71
N ARG A 40 -15.19 25.21 -13.36
CA ARG A 40 -14.40 26.31 -12.78
C ARG A 40 -14.84 26.73 -11.37
N PRO A 41 -16.13 26.83 -11.01
CA PRO A 41 -16.55 27.17 -9.64
C PRO A 41 -16.09 26.14 -8.60
N LEU A 42 -16.05 24.84 -8.96
CA LEU A 42 -15.55 23.77 -8.09
C LEU A 42 -14.02 23.85 -7.92
N PHE A 43 -13.33 24.37 -8.94
CA PHE A 43 -11.88 24.56 -8.93
C PHE A 43 -11.46 25.96 -8.45
N GLU A 44 -12.36 26.93 -8.28
CA GLU A 44 -12.02 28.30 -7.90
C GLU A 44 -11.43 28.38 -6.47
N ALA A 45 -11.93 27.53 -5.57
CA ALA A 45 -11.41 27.39 -4.21
C ALA A 45 -10.05 26.65 -4.14
N ILE A 46 -9.66 25.93 -5.20
CA ILE A 46 -8.45 25.10 -5.25
C ILE A 46 -7.36 25.74 -6.13
N ASN A 47 -7.76 26.34 -7.24
CA ASN A 47 -6.96 27.08 -8.22
C ASN A 47 -7.14 28.59 -8.05
N SER A 48 -7.33 29.08 -6.82
CA SER A 48 -7.13 30.49 -6.50
C SER A 48 -5.65 30.79 -6.77
N GLY A 49 -5.34 31.06 -8.03
CA GLY A 49 -3.98 31.22 -8.51
C GLY A 49 -3.29 32.33 -7.73
N GLU A 50 -2.15 31.99 -7.15
CA GLU A 50 -0.83 32.65 -7.16
C GLU A 50 -0.69 34.20 -7.10
N GLU A 51 -1.73 35.01 -7.25
CA GLU A 51 -1.66 36.49 -7.24
C GLU A 51 -2.47 37.18 -6.13
N SER A 52 -3.28 36.47 -5.33
CA SER A 52 -4.06 37.10 -4.25
C SER A 52 -3.59 36.82 -2.82
N HIS A 53 -2.40 36.25 -2.60
CA HIS A 53 -1.81 36.12 -1.25
C HIS A 53 -0.27 36.16 -1.25
N LEU A 54 0.37 37.08 -1.98
CA LEU A 54 1.81 37.36 -1.77
C LEU A 54 2.12 38.01 -0.41
N SER A 55 1.11 38.22 0.45
CA SER A 55 1.26 38.82 1.78
C SER A 55 1.02 37.84 2.94
N ASP A 56 0.69 36.57 2.70
CA ASP A 56 0.43 35.64 3.82
C ASP A 56 0.75 34.17 3.54
N VAL A 57 1.65 33.88 2.58
CA VAL A 57 2.28 32.55 2.47
C VAL A 57 3.46 32.42 3.45
N SER A 58 3.85 33.51 4.12
CA SER A 58 4.91 33.50 5.14
C SER A 58 4.52 32.79 6.45
N SER A 59 3.28 32.31 6.57
CA SER A 59 2.72 31.72 7.79
C SER A 59 2.33 30.25 7.65
N LEU A 60 2.50 29.62 6.47
CA LEU A 60 2.49 28.17 6.39
C LEU A 60 3.72 27.64 7.15
N PRO A 61 3.56 26.80 8.18
CA PRO A 61 4.70 26.19 8.83
C PRO A 61 5.48 25.42 7.77
N GLU A 62 6.73 25.82 7.54
CA GLU A 62 7.64 25.05 6.69
C GLU A 62 7.66 23.60 7.21
N PRO A 63 7.55 22.60 6.33
CA PRO A 63 7.73 21.22 6.75
C PRO A 63 9.08 21.12 7.46
N PRO A 64 9.18 20.45 8.62
CA PRO A 64 10.41 20.40 9.39
C PRO A 64 11.54 19.94 8.48
N SER A 65 12.59 20.76 8.41
CA SER A 65 13.75 20.58 7.51
C SER A 65 14.51 19.26 7.74
N SER A 66 14.24 18.60 8.87
CA SER A 66 14.56 17.21 9.13
C SER A 66 13.63 16.67 10.20
N LEU A 67 12.93 15.56 9.95
CA LEU A 67 12.35 14.78 11.05
C LEU A 67 13.52 14.14 11.81
N SER A 68 13.81 14.63 13.02
CA SER A 68 14.80 13.97 13.86
C SER A 68 14.21 12.67 14.38
N ILE A 69 15.02 11.62 14.50
CA ILE A 69 14.60 10.37 15.15
C ILE A 69 14.14 10.65 16.59
N SER A 70 14.68 11.69 17.22
CA SER A 70 14.24 12.18 18.53
C SER A 70 12.75 12.57 18.55
N ASP A 71 12.19 13.03 17.43
CA ASP A 71 10.76 13.38 17.31
C ASP A 71 9.84 12.15 17.25
N MET A 72 10.40 10.98 16.94
CA MET A 72 9.66 9.70 16.88
C MET A 72 9.60 9.00 18.24
N LEU A 73 10.31 9.50 19.25
CA LEU A 73 10.44 8.90 20.58
C LEU A 73 9.60 9.64 21.62
N PRO A 74 9.11 8.98 22.69
CA PRO A 74 9.20 7.55 22.95
C PRO A 74 8.21 6.74 22.10
N VAL A 75 8.62 5.53 21.73
CA VAL A 75 7.72 4.52 21.16
C VAL A 75 7.35 3.52 22.23
N ASN A 76 6.05 3.30 22.39
CA ASN A 76 5.50 2.27 23.26
C ASN A 76 4.32 1.61 22.53
N THR A 77 4.29 0.28 22.55
CA THR A 77 3.24 -0.55 21.96
C THR A 77 2.62 -1.39 23.08
N PRO A 78 1.53 -0.95 23.72
CA PRO A 78 0.99 -1.59 24.92
C PRO A 78 0.45 -3.01 24.67
N GLU A 79 0.15 -3.36 23.42
CA GLU A 79 -0.30 -4.68 23.00
C GLU A 79 0.82 -5.73 23.02
N MET A 80 2.08 -5.31 23.13
CA MET A 80 3.26 -6.15 23.01
C MET A 80 4.18 -6.03 24.23
N THR A 81 4.61 -7.16 24.78
CA THR A 81 5.47 -7.22 25.97
C THR A 81 6.70 -8.11 25.76
N PRO A 82 7.81 -7.90 26.47
CA PRO A 82 8.94 -8.84 26.43
C PRO A 82 8.49 -10.23 26.89
N GLY A 83 8.79 -11.27 26.11
CA GLY A 83 8.37 -12.62 26.43
C GLY A 83 8.67 -13.66 25.36
N LYS A 84 8.23 -14.90 25.64
CA LYS A 84 8.38 -16.00 24.68
C LYS A 84 7.33 -15.90 23.59
N VAL A 85 7.76 -16.12 22.35
CA VAL A 85 6.87 -16.13 21.18
C VAL A 85 6.77 -17.55 20.66
N THR A 86 5.53 -18.03 20.52
CA THR A 86 5.29 -19.37 19.96
C THR A 86 5.50 -19.32 18.45
N SER A 87 6.42 -20.15 17.95
CA SER A 87 6.65 -20.28 16.52
C SER A 87 5.40 -20.84 15.83
N ARG A 88 5.02 -20.26 14.70
CA ARG A 88 3.88 -20.72 13.91
C ARG A 88 4.05 -20.34 12.44
N PRO A 89 3.55 -21.17 11.52
CA PRO A 89 3.56 -20.82 10.10
C PRO A 89 2.66 -19.61 9.84
N LEU A 90 3.03 -18.81 8.86
CA LEU A 90 2.26 -17.72 8.29
C LEU A 90 2.35 -17.80 6.76
N GLN A 91 1.41 -17.19 6.06
CA GLN A 91 1.52 -16.95 4.62
C GLN A 91 1.50 -15.44 4.39
N LEU A 92 2.70 -14.85 4.30
CA LEU A 92 2.91 -13.44 4.01
C LEU A 92 3.77 -13.31 2.73
N PRO A 93 3.27 -13.74 1.57
CA PRO A 93 4.04 -13.76 0.33
C PRO A 93 4.51 -12.34 -0.03
N GLY A 94 5.80 -12.20 -0.33
CA GLY A 94 6.41 -10.92 -0.66
C GLY A 94 6.76 -10.04 0.54
N LEU A 95 6.50 -10.48 1.78
CA LEU A 95 6.98 -9.77 2.96
C LEU A 95 8.50 -9.97 3.12
N PRO A 96 9.31 -8.89 3.14
CA PRO A 96 10.72 -9.01 3.49
C PRO A 96 10.88 -9.47 4.95
N PRO A 97 11.99 -10.15 5.32
CA PRO A 97 12.24 -10.52 6.70
C PRO A 97 12.28 -9.29 7.61
N VAL A 98 11.55 -9.32 8.71
CA VAL A 98 11.50 -8.25 9.69
C VAL A 98 11.60 -8.84 11.09
N PHE A 99 12.38 -8.25 11.98
CA PHE A 99 12.37 -8.62 13.40
C PHE A 99 11.77 -7.50 14.25
N VAL A 100 11.12 -7.89 15.33
CA VAL A 100 10.49 -6.98 16.29
C VAL A 100 11.16 -7.13 17.64
N ILE A 101 11.60 -6.02 18.23
CA ILE A 101 12.34 -5.97 19.48
C ILE A 101 11.95 -4.73 20.31
N GLY A 102 12.37 -4.69 21.57
CA GLY A 102 12.31 -3.49 22.42
C GLY A 102 13.65 -3.24 23.10
N ASP A 103 13.72 -2.15 23.87
CA ASP A 103 14.87 -1.82 24.71
C ASP A 103 14.82 -2.56 26.06
N ASP A 104 14.97 -3.89 26.01
CA ASP A 104 15.03 -4.76 27.18
C ASP A 104 16.10 -5.86 27.03
N ASP A 105 16.45 -6.50 28.14
CA ASP A 105 17.53 -7.47 28.17
C ASP A 105 17.22 -8.75 27.38
N ILE A 106 15.94 -9.15 27.28
CA ILE A 106 15.54 -10.32 26.48
C ILE A 106 15.81 -10.02 25.00
N SER A 107 15.41 -8.85 24.53
CA SER A 107 15.65 -8.39 23.16
C SER A 107 17.14 -8.26 22.84
N ARG A 108 17.93 -7.71 23.76
CA ARG A 108 19.39 -7.56 23.59
C ARG A 108 20.10 -8.91 23.54
N ALA A 109 19.72 -9.86 24.40
CA ALA A 109 20.26 -11.22 24.38
C ALA A 109 19.90 -11.94 23.08
N TRP A 110 18.65 -11.82 22.65
CA TRP A 110 18.15 -12.39 21.41
C TRP A 110 18.88 -11.85 20.17
N LEU A 111 19.09 -10.54 20.08
CA LEU A 111 19.86 -9.91 19.00
C LEU A 111 21.29 -10.43 18.93
N ARG A 112 21.96 -10.60 20.08
CA ARG A 112 23.34 -11.15 20.12
C ARG A 112 23.39 -12.60 19.64
N GLN A 113 22.38 -13.39 19.98
CA GLN A 113 22.31 -14.80 19.60
C GLN A 113 21.99 -14.97 18.11
N ARG A 114 21.07 -14.17 17.56
CA ARG A 114 20.56 -14.34 16.19
C ARG A 114 21.10 -13.33 15.18
N GLY A 115 21.94 -12.39 15.60
CA GLY A 115 22.40 -11.29 14.76
C GLY A 115 23.00 -11.72 13.42
N ALA A 116 23.80 -12.79 13.40
CA ALA A 116 24.38 -13.32 12.15
C ALA A 116 23.29 -13.79 11.17
N GLU A 117 22.26 -14.46 11.66
CA GLU A 117 21.13 -14.93 10.86
C GLU A 117 20.29 -13.76 10.34
N LEU A 118 19.94 -12.81 11.22
CA LEU A 118 19.16 -11.61 10.87
C LEU A 118 19.86 -10.80 9.78
N LYS A 119 21.17 -10.62 9.90
CA LYS A 119 21.99 -9.93 8.91
C LYS A 119 22.09 -10.71 7.60
N GLY A 120 22.25 -12.03 7.67
CA GLY A 120 22.29 -12.89 6.49
C GLY A 120 20.99 -12.86 5.67
N MET A 121 19.84 -12.70 6.33
CA MET A 121 18.53 -12.54 5.68
C MET A 121 18.24 -11.11 5.20
N GLY A 122 19.10 -10.13 5.52
CA GLY A 122 18.81 -8.72 5.27
C GLY A 122 17.56 -8.22 6.01
N ALA A 123 17.32 -8.74 7.21
CA ALA A 123 16.12 -8.43 7.97
C ALA A 123 16.13 -7.00 8.51
N THR A 124 15.00 -6.28 8.42
CA THR A 124 14.84 -4.94 9.00
C THR A 124 14.32 -5.03 10.44
N GLY A 125 14.82 -4.17 11.32
CA GLY A 125 14.43 -4.14 12.74
C GLY A 125 13.35 -3.11 13.06
N MET A 126 12.25 -3.56 13.65
CA MET A 126 11.22 -2.72 14.25
C MET A 126 11.42 -2.66 15.77
N VAL A 127 11.65 -1.46 16.30
CA VAL A 127 11.78 -1.22 17.75
C VAL A 127 10.45 -0.71 18.29
N VAL A 128 9.68 -1.60 18.93
CA VAL A 128 8.29 -1.34 19.37
C VAL A 128 8.16 -0.77 20.77
N ASN A 129 9.25 -0.79 21.53
CA ASN A 129 9.34 -0.19 22.85
C ASN A 129 10.74 0.41 23.04
N VAL A 130 10.85 1.73 23.03
CA VAL A 130 12.11 2.45 23.28
C VAL A 130 11.81 3.89 23.71
N THR A 131 12.45 4.31 24.81
CA THR A 131 12.16 5.62 25.41
C THR A 131 13.11 6.71 24.93
N THR A 132 14.38 6.37 24.67
CA THR A 132 15.43 7.36 24.41
C THR A 132 16.24 7.03 23.16
N GLU A 133 16.87 8.05 22.57
CA GLU A 133 17.72 7.87 21.40
C GLU A 133 18.98 7.07 21.74
N SER A 134 19.54 7.27 22.94
CA SER A 134 20.70 6.50 23.42
C SER A 134 20.40 5.00 23.50
N ALA A 135 19.20 4.63 23.96
CA ALA A 135 18.73 3.25 23.97
C ALA A 135 18.63 2.67 22.56
N LEU A 136 18.02 3.40 21.63
CA LEU A 136 17.95 2.99 20.22
C LEU A 136 19.34 2.82 19.59
N ASN A 137 20.26 3.74 19.86
CA ASN A 137 21.64 3.67 19.37
C ASN A 137 22.40 2.48 19.99
N THR A 138 22.12 2.14 21.24
CA THR A 138 22.66 0.93 21.89
C THR A 138 22.19 -0.33 21.16
N LEU A 139 20.91 -0.43 20.81
CA LEU A 139 20.38 -1.56 20.03
C LEU A 139 21.03 -1.66 18.64
N ARG A 140 21.16 -0.52 17.94
CA ARG A 140 21.86 -0.45 16.63
C ARG A 140 23.33 -0.87 16.72
N GLY A 141 23.98 -0.55 17.83
CA GLY A 141 25.37 -0.97 18.11
C GLY A 141 25.53 -2.49 18.27
N LEU A 142 24.47 -3.21 18.65
CA LEU A 142 24.51 -4.68 18.75
C LEU A 142 24.50 -5.38 17.39
N LEU A 143 23.97 -4.72 16.35
CA LEU A 143 23.84 -5.30 15.02
C LEU A 143 24.19 -4.27 13.92
N PRO A 144 25.49 -3.94 13.76
CA PRO A 144 25.91 -2.90 12.83
C PRO A 144 25.66 -3.29 11.37
N GLY A 145 25.11 -2.32 10.62
CA GLY A 145 24.73 -2.48 9.21
C GLY A 145 23.32 -3.03 9.00
N THR A 146 22.57 -3.28 10.06
CA THR A 146 21.14 -3.62 9.99
C THR A 146 20.31 -2.39 10.34
N GLU A 147 19.34 -2.07 9.48
CA GLU A 147 18.42 -0.97 9.72
C GLU A 147 17.52 -1.29 10.92
N MET A 148 17.41 -0.35 11.86
CA MET A 148 16.48 -0.43 12.98
C MET A 148 15.73 0.88 13.12
N VAL A 149 14.41 0.81 13.11
CA VAL A 149 13.51 1.96 13.16
C VAL A 149 12.52 1.85 14.32
N PRO A 150 12.32 2.93 15.09
CA PRO A 150 11.30 2.97 16.13
C PRO A 150 9.91 3.05 15.48
N VAL A 151 9.03 2.09 15.77
CA VAL A 151 7.71 1.97 15.13
C VAL A 151 6.66 1.52 16.13
N ARG A 152 5.48 2.15 16.12
CA ARG A 152 4.32 1.66 16.88
C ARG A 152 3.81 0.36 16.25
N GLY A 153 3.88 -0.74 17.01
CA GLY A 153 3.58 -2.08 16.52
C GLY A 153 2.12 -2.51 16.64
N GLY A 154 1.18 -1.63 17.02
CA GLY A 154 -0.19 -2.01 17.36
C GLY A 154 -0.93 -2.77 16.25
N ASP A 155 -0.86 -2.26 15.02
CA ASP A 155 -1.47 -2.94 13.86
C ASP A 155 -0.85 -4.31 13.59
N LEU A 156 0.48 -4.42 13.74
CA LEU A 156 1.19 -5.69 13.59
C LEU A 156 0.78 -6.67 14.70
N ALA A 157 0.69 -6.19 15.94
CA ALA A 157 0.25 -6.93 17.11
C ALA A 157 -1.16 -7.49 16.90
N GLN A 158 -2.09 -6.68 16.40
CA GLN A 158 -3.46 -7.09 16.17
C GLN A 158 -3.59 -8.06 14.99
N ARG A 159 -3.00 -7.72 13.83
CA ARG A 159 -3.13 -8.53 12.60
C ARG A 159 -2.50 -9.90 12.75
N LEU A 160 -1.33 -9.94 13.37
CA LEU A 160 -0.63 -11.19 13.61
C LEU A 160 -1.05 -11.83 14.93
N LYS A 161 -1.84 -11.21 15.82
CA LYS A 161 -2.05 -11.72 17.19
C LYS A 161 -0.70 -11.97 17.89
N LEU A 162 0.17 -10.97 17.82
CA LEU A 162 1.50 -10.99 18.41
C LEU A 162 1.44 -10.21 19.72
N THR A 163 1.55 -10.92 20.84
CA THR A 163 1.49 -10.34 22.20
C THR A 163 2.87 -10.18 22.84
N HIS A 164 3.86 -10.88 22.30
CA HIS A 164 5.22 -10.89 22.83
C HIS A 164 6.26 -10.62 21.76
N TYR A 165 7.41 -10.12 22.21
CA TYR A 165 8.63 -9.96 21.45
C TYR A 165 9.82 -10.35 22.36
N PRO A 166 11.04 -10.61 21.86
CA PRO A 166 11.51 -10.46 20.48
C PRO A 166 11.03 -11.58 19.54
N VAL A 167 10.87 -11.27 18.26
CA VAL A 167 10.44 -12.23 17.21
C VAL A 167 11.01 -11.87 15.83
N LEU A 168 11.29 -12.88 15.03
CA LEU A 168 11.52 -12.80 13.58
C LEU A 168 10.25 -13.18 12.82
N ILE A 169 9.88 -12.34 11.86
CA ILE A 169 8.74 -12.49 10.95
C ILE A 169 9.30 -12.68 9.54
N THR A 170 8.91 -13.76 8.89
CA THR A 170 9.27 -14.08 7.50
C THR A 170 8.01 -14.33 6.69
N ALA A 171 8.16 -14.49 5.37
CA ALA A 171 7.06 -14.87 4.49
C ALA A 171 6.37 -16.19 4.92
N ASP A 172 7.13 -17.09 5.54
CA ASP A 172 6.69 -18.45 5.89
C ASP A 172 6.24 -18.60 7.34
N GLY A 173 6.57 -17.66 8.23
CA GLY A 173 6.20 -17.80 9.63
C GLY A 173 6.89 -16.89 10.63
N LEU A 174 6.54 -17.13 11.89
CA LEU A 174 7.15 -16.54 13.07
C LEU A 174 8.15 -17.50 13.71
N ALA A 175 9.30 -16.96 14.11
CA ALA A 175 10.31 -17.66 14.88
C ALA A 175 10.89 -16.73 15.96
N GLN A 176 11.27 -17.30 17.11
CA GLN A 176 12.06 -16.65 18.14
C GLN A 176 13.38 -17.38 18.28
#